data_AF-A0A355YCT1-F1
#
_entry.id   AF-A0A355YCT1-F1
#
_cell.length_a   1.000
_cell.length_b   1.000
_cell.length_c   1.000
_cell.angle_alpha   90.00
_cell.angle_beta   90.00
_cell.angle_gamma   90.00
#
_symmetry.space_group_name_H-M   'P 1'
#
loop_
_entity.id
_entity.type
_entity.pdbx_description
1 polymer ?
#
loop_
_entity_poly.entity_id
_entity_poly.type
_entity_poly.pdbx_seq_one_letter_code
_entity_poly.pdbx_strand_id
1 'polypeptide(L)' 'MAMALLACAGAQAAQAPAYDRPGIGFSTSTVGKGVLAWEQGLPDGSRDRSGGVTTTAWTADTLLRLGLAPTVEL' A
#
# COMPACT_ATOMS: atom_id res chain seq x y z
N MET A 1 -0.83 -2.94 27.03
CA MET A 1 -1.18 -2.53 25.66
C MET A 1 -0.17 -1.47 25.25
N ALA A 2 0.92 -1.87 24.60
CA ALA A 2 2.02 -0.96 24.24
C ALA A 2 1.71 -0.38 22.86
N MET A 3 1.34 0.90 22.83
CA MET A 3 1.14 1.64 21.58
C MET A 3 2.52 2.06 21.09
N ALA A 4 3.04 1.36 20.08
CA ALA A 4 4.28 1.75 19.43
C ALA A 4 4.04 3.06 18.68
N LEU A 5 4.66 4.13 19.16
CA LEU A 5 4.74 5.40 18.44
C LEU A 5 5.61 5.17 17.20
N LEU A 6 4.97 4.99 16.05
CA LEU A 6 5.64 5.07 14.75
C LEU A 6 6.16 6.51 14.60
N ALA A 7 7.47 6.68 14.66
CA ALA A 7 8.09 7.96 14.34
C ALA A 7 7.75 8.30 12.88
N CYS A 8 7.01 9.39 12.66
CA CYS A 8 6.76 9.92 11.34
C CYS A 8 8.09 10.46 10.78
N ALA A 9 8.85 9.64 10.06
CA ALA A 9 9.88 10.14 9.17
C ALA A 9 9.19 11.09 8.19
N GLY A 10 9.64 12.34 8.12
CA GLY A 10 9.03 13.36 7.27
C GLY A 10 8.98 12.85 5.83
N ALA A 11 7.78 12.66 5.30
CA ALA A 11 7.60 12.29 3.90
C ALA A 11 8.25 13.37 3.04
N GLN A 12 9.26 13.03 2.24
CA GLN A 12 9.77 13.87 1.17
C GLN A 12 8.70 13.97 0.07
N ALA A 13 7.63 14.70 0.34
CA ALA A 13 6.42 14.77 -0.49
C ALA A 13 6.69 15.42 -1.86
N ALA A 14 7.79 16.14 -2.03
CA ALA A 14 8.12 16.81 -3.27
C ALA A 14 8.46 15.85 -4.44
N GLN A 15 8.77 14.58 -4.15
CA GLN A 15 9.03 13.53 -5.16
C GLN A 15 8.26 12.23 -4.87
N ALA A 16 7.18 12.30 -4.08
CA ALA A 16 6.38 11.12 -3.83
C ALA A 16 5.75 10.63 -5.17
N PRO A 17 5.86 9.33 -5.50
CA PRO A 17 5.18 8.76 -6.65
C PRO A 17 3.67 9.00 -6.54
N ALA A 18 2.97 9.02 -7.68
CA ALA A 18 1.51 8.98 -7.60
C ALA A 18 1.10 7.67 -6.91
N TYR A 19 0.28 7.76 -5.86
CA TYR A 19 -0.31 6.60 -5.22
C TYR A 19 -1.69 6.35 -5.81
N ASP A 20 -2.14 5.11 -5.67
CA ASP A 20 -3.42 4.75 -6.21
C ASP A 20 -4.60 5.33 -5.42
N ARG A 21 -5.74 5.49 -6.11
CA ARG A 21 -7.01 5.81 -5.46
C ARG A 21 -7.71 4.52 -5.03
N PRO A 22 -8.42 4.54 -3.89
CA PRO A 22 -9.22 3.40 -3.45
C PRO A 22 -10.10 2.84 -4.58
N GLY A 23 -9.96 1.55 -4.88
CA GLY A 23 -10.75 0.84 -5.90
C GLY A 23 -10.07 0.69 -7.28
N ILE A 24 -8.92 1.32 -7.49
CA ILE A 24 -8.01 1.03 -8.59
C ILE A 24 -6.75 0.44 -7.91
N GLY A 25 -6.09 -0.55 -8.53
CA GLY A 25 -4.92 -1.26 -7.97
C GLY A 25 -3.62 -1.03 -8.76
N PHE A 26 -3.60 -0.02 -9.64
CA PHE A 26 -2.42 0.47 -10.32
C PHE A 26 -2.24 1.98 -10.16
N SER A 27 -1.05 2.38 -9.65
CA SER A 27 -0.56 3.75 -9.75
C SER A 27 -0.53 4.22 -11.22
N THR A 28 -0.86 5.48 -11.46
CA THR A 28 -0.82 6.08 -12.81
C THR A 28 0.59 6.37 -13.31
N SER A 29 1.63 6.07 -12.52
CA SER A 29 3.03 6.34 -12.85
C SER A 29 3.96 5.29 -12.25
N THR A 30 5.06 5.00 -12.93
CA THR A 30 6.14 4.20 -12.34
C THR A 30 6.93 4.98 -11.29
N VAL A 31 7.45 4.30 -10.27
CA VAL A 31 8.49 4.83 -9.40
C VAL A 31 9.73 5.16 -10.23
N GLY A 32 10.34 6.32 -9.98
CA GLY A 32 11.52 6.77 -10.73
C GLY A 32 12.68 5.77 -10.64
N LYS A 33 13.56 5.75 -11.65
CA LYS A 33 14.74 4.86 -11.66
C LYS A 33 15.57 5.03 -10.38
N GLY A 34 15.83 3.92 -9.69
CA GLY A 34 16.59 3.89 -8.43
C GLY A 34 15.78 4.29 -7.19
N VAL A 35 14.48 4.53 -7.33
CA VAL A 35 13.58 4.85 -6.21
C VAL A 35 12.97 3.55 -5.68
N LEU A 36 13.03 3.40 -4.35
CA LEU A 36 12.28 2.40 -3.60
C LEU A 36 11.09 3.08 -2.94
N ALA A 37 9.88 2.61 -3.22
CA ALA A 37 8.68 2.99 -2.49
C ALA A 37 8.18 1.83 -1.63
N TRP A 38 7.77 2.17 -0.41
CA TRP A 38 7.13 1.25 0.52
C TRP A 38 5.76 1.83 0.88
N GLU A 39 4.72 1.07 0.56
CA GLU A 39 3.33 1.45 0.83
C GLU A 39 2.74 0.47 1.84
N GLN A 40 2.22 1.01 2.94
CA GLN A 40 1.53 0.24 3.97
C GLN A 40 0.04 0.58 3.92
N GLY A 41 -0.76 -0.38 3.45
CA GLY A 41 -2.21 -0.30 3.55
C GLY A 41 -2.64 -0.34 5.01
N LEU A 42 -3.72 0.38 5.33
CA LEU A 42 -4.39 0.20 6.61
C LEU A 42 -5.03 -1.18 6.63
N PRO A 43 -4.98 -1.91 7.75
CA PRO A 43 -5.71 -3.16 7.86
C PRO A 43 -7.20 -2.92 7.62
N ASP A 44 -7.82 -3.81 6.84
CA ASP A 44 -9.25 -3.84 6.63
C ASP A 44 -9.82 -5.22 6.92
N GLY A 45 -11.15 -5.31 6.96
CA GLY A 45 -11.84 -6.56 7.19
C GLY A 45 -13.14 -6.64 6.42
N SER A 46 -13.46 -7.84 5.98
CA SER A 46 -14.72 -8.15 5.34
C SER A 46 -15.45 -9.25 6.09
N ARG A 47 -16.77 -9.24 6.02
CA ARG A 47 -17.62 -10.24 6.63
C ARG A 47 -18.62 -10.73 5.59
N ASP A 48 -18.50 -12.00 5.24
CA ASP A 48 -19.43 -12.68 4.34
C ASP A 48 -20.34 -13.61 5.13
N ARG A 49 -21.61 -13.69 4.74
CA ARG A 49 -22.58 -14.62 5.33
C ARG A 49 -23.30 -15.35 4.21
N SER A 50 -23.03 -16.64 4.11
CA SER A 50 -23.59 -17.51 3.07
C SER A 50 -23.82 -18.92 3.60
N GLY A 51 -24.92 -19.56 3.20
CA GLY A 51 -25.22 -20.95 3.58
C GLY A 51 -25.31 -21.22 5.09
N GLY A 52 -25.67 -20.22 5.90
CA GLY A 52 -25.68 -20.32 7.36
C GLY A 52 -24.30 -20.20 8.03
N VAL A 53 -23.23 -20.04 7.25
CA VAL A 53 -21.87 -19.80 7.73
C VAL A 53 -21.57 -18.30 7.68
N THR A 54 -20.81 -17.83 8.66
CA THR A 54 -20.25 -16.47 8.65
C THR A 54 -18.74 -16.57 8.55
N THR A 55 -18.18 -15.96 7.51
CA THR A 55 -16.74 -15.86 7.27
C THR A 55 -16.30 -14.44 7.53
N THR A 56 -15.26 -14.26 8.34
CA THR A 56 -14.62 -12.96 8.55
C THR A 56 -13.20 -13.04 8.01
N ALA A 57 -12.83 -12.14 7.10
CA ALA A 57 -11.48 -12.01 6.60
C ALA A 57 -10.89 -10.67 7.08
N TRP A 58 -9.58 -10.68 7.33
CA TRP A 58 -8.80 -9.50 7.66
C TRP A 58 -7.63 -9.43 6.69
N THR A 59 -7.37 -8.24 6.17
CA THR A 59 -6.28 -8.00 5.22
C THR A 59 -5.39 -6.90 5.76
N ALA A 60 -4.09 -7.02 5.54
CA ALA A 60 -3.12 -5.97 5.82
C ALA A 60 -2.10 -5.98 4.69
N ASP A 61 -2.29 -5.09 3.72
CA ASP A 61 -1.47 -5.08 2.52
C ASP A 61 -0.19 -4.27 2.71
N THR A 62 0.92 -4.83 2.24
CA THR A 62 2.19 -4.15 2.14
C THR A 62 2.70 -4.27 0.72
N LEU A 63 3.03 -3.14 0.10
CA LEU A 63 3.55 -3.09 -1.25
C LEU A 63 4.96 -2.49 -1.24
N LEU A 64 5.87 -3.13 -1.99
CA LEU A 64 7.22 -2.65 -2.24
C LEU A 64 7.36 -2.45 -3.75
N ARG A 65 7.85 -1.28 -4.16
CA ARG A 65 8.03 -0.92 -5.57
C ARG A 65 9.44 -0.43 -5.81
N LEU A 66 10.10 -0.96 -6.83
CA LEU A 66 11.47 -0.57 -7.20
C LEU A 66 11.55 -0.12 -8.65
N GLY A 67 11.98 1.13 -8.88
CA GLY A 67 12.17 1.66 -10.22
C GLY A 67 13.47 1.17 -10.86
N LEU A 68 13.37 0.40 -11.95
CA LEU A 68 14.51 -0.18 -12.67
C LEU A 68 14.95 0.70 -13.86
N ALA A 69 13.99 1.37 -14.51
CA ALA A 69 14.20 2.31 -15.61
C ALA A 69 13.14 3.43 -15.54
N PRO A 70 13.21 4.48 -16.38
CA PRO A 70 12.25 5.60 -16.32
C PRO A 70 10.77 5.20 -16.37
N THR A 71 10.45 4.05 -16.99
CA THR A 71 9.08 3.53 -17.14
C THR A 71 8.99 2.03 -16.82
N VAL A 72 9.92 1.50 -16.02
CA VAL A 72 9.94 0.07 -15.64
C VAL A 72 10.11 -0.02 -14.14
N GLU A 73 9.19 -0.71 -13.46
CA GLU A 73 9.24 -1.02 -12.03
C GLU A 73 8.98 -2.51 -11.76
N LEU A 74 9.35 -2.97 -10.56
CA LEU A 74 9.01 -4.26 -9.96
C LEU A 74 8.12 -4.03 -8.74
#